data_AF-A0A3C0S0I3-F1
#
_entry.id   AF-A0A3C0S0I3-F1
#
_cell.length_a   1.000
_cell.length_b   1.000
_cell.length_c   1.000
_cell.angle_alpha   90.00
_cell.angle_beta   90.00
_cell.angle_gamma   90.00
#
_symmetry.space_group_name_H-M   'P 1'
#
loop_
_entity.id
_entity.type
_entity.pdbx_description
1 polymer ?
#
loop_
_entity_poly.entity_id
_entity_poly.type
_entity_poly.pdbx_seq_one_letter_code
_entity_poly.pdbx_strand_id
1 'polypeptide(L)'
;YGGGRGWMGCTHYHGSTTLQRSVAVSCNTYYGFTYAKMIDGRGLSGPKAYDLWRNAVTQFGIGHKLGIDLPGEKPGLLPTSDFYTKRYGNDKWRSSFNISLSIGQGEMGITPLQMANIMAIVANKGFYYRPHLIKGIGAQKIAKKEFTEKVSAGVDERYYPVVIQGMSDAVNTPEGTAWANRIPGIEMCGKTGTAQNPHGENHAVFFAFAPRENPKIAIAVFVENAGYGGTWAGPIASMMVEKYLKDTITAPKYIQDRIYKANFLPAPKKVVDPKTKDVKKTDSVKSKTDTLKSKRQLAALTKPKETIVHHSEIKRRYE
;
A
#
# COMPACT_ATOMS: atom_id res chain seq x y z
N TYR A 1 13.06 6.13 -11.89
CA TYR A 1 12.98 6.62 -10.49
C TYR A 1 13.93 7.80 -10.30
N GLY A 2 13.55 8.82 -9.52
CA GLY A 2 14.46 9.92 -9.17
C GLY A 2 14.93 10.80 -10.33
N GLY A 3 14.01 11.28 -11.18
CA GLY A 3 14.37 12.16 -12.30
C GLY A 3 14.94 11.42 -13.52
N GLY A 4 14.48 10.19 -13.77
CA GLY A 4 14.83 9.42 -14.97
C GLY A 4 16.05 8.50 -14.87
N ARG A 5 16.73 8.43 -13.71
CA ARG A 5 18.02 7.69 -13.57
C ARG A 5 17.93 6.35 -12.82
N GLY A 6 16.83 6.09 -12.12
CA GLY A 6 16.64 4.88 -11.33
C GLY A 6 15.80 3.82 -12.03
N TRP A 7 16.15 2.55 -11.80
CA TRP A 7 15.39 1.38 -12.25
C TRP A 7 14.27 1.04 -11.25
N MET A 8 13.12 0.56 -11.74
CA MET A 8 12.06 0.02 -10.88
C MET A 8 12.29 -1.48 -10.67
N GLY A 9 12.64 -1.85 -9.44
CA GLY A 9 12.78 -3.24 -9.04
C GLY A 9 11.46 -3.86 -8.57
N CYS A 10 11.46 -5.19 -8.48
CA CYS A 10 10.46 -5.98 -7.76
C CYS A 10 11.16 -6.71 -6.60
N THR A 11 10.42 -7.05 -5.55
CA THR A 11 10.95 -7.82 -4.41
C THR A 11 11.36 -9.24 -4.79
N HIS A 12 10.79 -9.76 -5.87
CA HIS A 12 11.04 -11.10 -6.39
C HIS A 12 11.15 -11.09 -7.91
N TYR A 13 11.81 -12.11 -8.44
CA TYR A 13 11.84 -12.38 -9.88
C TYR A 13 10.63 -13.23 -10.26
N HIS A 14 9.78 -12.70 -11.14
CA HIS A 14 8.56 -13.39 -11.59
C HIS A 14 8.64 -13.92 -13.03
N GLY A 15 9.72 -13.61 -13.76
CA GLY A 15 9.81 -13.90 -15.20
C GLY A 15 8.71 -13.19 -16.02
N SER A 16 8.41 -13.74 -17.20
CA SER A 16 7.26 -13.30 -18.00
C SER A 16 5.96 -13.51 -17.21
N THR A 17 5.12 -12.47 -17.16
CA THR A 17 3.90 -12.50 -16.35
C THR A 17 2.71 -11.91 -17.09
N THR A 18 1.53 -12.48 -16.83
CA THR A 18 0.25 -11.99 -17.35
C THR A 18 -0.37 -11.01 -16.35
N LEU A 19 -1.43 -10.28 -16.75
CA LEU A 19 -2.18 -9.43 -15.83
C LEU A 19 -2.67 -10.21 -14.61
N GLN A 20 -3.32 -11.36 -14.84
CA GLN A 20 -3.85 -12.22 -13.78
C GLN A 20 -2.75 -12.61 -12.77
N ARG A 21 -1.65 -13.17 -13.27
CA ARG A 21 -0.54 -13.58 -12.41
C ARG A 21 0.12 -12.38 -11.71
N SER A 22 0.27 -11.24 -12.40
CA SER A 22 0.85 -10.03 -11.80
C SER A 22 0.05 -9.50 -10.60
N VAL A 23 -1.27 -9.67 -10.62
CA VAL A 23 -2.15 -9.33 -9.49
C VAL A 23 -1.91 -10.33 -8.35
N ALA A 24 -1.87 -11.62 -8.65
CA ALA A 24 -1.69 -12.70 -7.68
C ALA A 24 -0.37 -12.57 -6.89
N VAL A 25 0.73 -12.33 -7.62
CA VAL A 25 2.10 -12.28 -7.07
C VAL A 25 2.59 -10.86 -6.77
N SER A 26 1.75 -9.85 -6.97
CA SER A 26 2.08 -8.44 -6.70
C SER A 26 3.33 -7.92 -7.46
N CYS A 27 3.37 -8.14 -8.77
CA CYS A 27 4.56 -7.86 -9.59
C CYS A 27 4.75 -6.37 -9.92
N ASN A 28 5.67 -5.69 -9.23
CA ASN A 28 5.94 -4.26 -9.44
C ASN A 28 6.36 -3.94 -10.89
N THR A 29 7.20 -4.78 -11.50
CA THR A 29 7.74 -4.51 -12.85
C THR A 29 6.65 -4.56 -13.92
N TYR A 30 5.64 -5.42 -13.78
CA TYR A 30 4.50 -5.46 -14.68
C TYR A 30 3.73 -4.14 -14.68
N TYR A 31 3.42 -3.61 -13.48
CA TYR A 31 2.69 -2.34 -13.35
C TYR A 31 3.55 -1.14 -13.75
N GLY A 32 4.83 -1.13 -13.42
CA GLY A 32 5.78 -0.13 -13.90
C GLY A 32 5.85 -0.08 -15.43
N PHE A 33 5.99 -1.25 -16.08
CA PHE A 33 5.99 -1.34 -17.54
C PHE A 33 4.66 -0.86 -18.14
N THR A 34 3.54 -1.31 -17.59
CA THR A 34 2.20 -0.93 -18.09
C THR A 34 1.98 0.58 -17.94
N TYR A 35 2.35 1.16 -16.81
CA TYR A 35 2.30 2.60 -16.58
C TYR A 35 3.20 3.37 -17.53
N ALA A 36 4.46 2.95 -17.71
CA ALA A 36 5.37 3.57 -18.66
C ALA A 36 4.81 3.56 -20.08
N LYS A 37 4.24 2.43 -20.53
CA LYS A 37 3.56 2.34 -21.83
C LYS A 37 2.38 3.29 -21.95
N MET A 38 1.59 3.44 -20.89
CA MET A 38 0.46 4.38 -20.86
C MET A 38 0.88 5.85 -20.89
N ILE A 39 2.02 6.22 -20.33
CA ILE A 39 2.48 7.62 -20.29
C ILE A 39 3.35 7.96 -21.50
N ASP A 40 4.34 7.12 -21.80
CA ASP A 40 5.37 7.41 -22.78
C ASP A 40 5.01 6.92 -24.19
N GLY A 41 4.12 5.92 -24.31
CA GLY A 41 3.75 5.29 -25.58
C GLY A 41 2.60 5.95 -26.35
N ARG A 42 2.01 7.03 -25.84
CA ARG A 42 0.81 7.66 -26.45
C ARG A 42 1.10 8.72 -27.51
N GLY A 43 2.36 9.08 -27.74
CA GLY A 43 2.71 10.23 -28.61
C GLY A 43 2.26 11.59 -28.05
N LEU A 44 1.90 11.66 -26.76
CA LEU A 44 1.51 12.88 -26.07
C LEU A 44 2.67 13.39 -25.18
N SER A 45 2.59 14.64 -24.74
CA SER A 45 3.47 15.12 -23.67
C SER A 45 3.18 14.38 -22.36
N GLY A 46 4.19 14.26 -21.50
CA GLY A 46 4.10 13.60 -20.18
C GLY A 46 2.92 14.11 -19.34
N PRO A 47 2.75 15.44 -19.17
CA PRO A 47 1.59 16.02 -18.51
C PRO A 47 0.25 15.55 -19.10
N LYS A 48 0.08 15.63 -20.43
CA LYS A 48 -1.19 15.25 -21.08
C LYS A 48 -1.49 13.75 -20.96
N ALA A 49 -0.48 12.90 -21.14
CA ALA A 49 -0.64 11.45 -20.98
C ALA A 49 -0.94 11.07 -19.53
N TYR A 50 -0.30 11.76 -18.58
CA TYR A 50 -0.56 11.60 -17.15
C TYR A 50 -1.97 12.01 -16.78
N ASP A 51 -2.49 13.12 -17.30
CA ASP A 51 -3.86 13.56 -16.99
C ASP A 51 -4.90 12.54 -17.48
N LEU A 52 -4.66 11.86 -18.60
CA LEU A 52 -5.52 10.75 -19.04
C LEU A 52 -5.51 9.58 -18.05
N TRP A 53 -4.32 9.19 -17.56
CA TRP A 53 -4.21 8.15 -16.53
C TRP A 53 -4.87 8.59 -15.22
N ARG A 54 -4.59 9.82 -14.78
CA ARG A 54 -5.12 10.41 -13.55
C ARG A 54 -6.64 10.46 -13.59
N ASN A 55 -7.22 10.92 -14.70
CA ASN A 55 -8.67 10.98 -14.88
C ASN A 55 -9.32 9.61 -14.77
N ALA A 56 -8.71 8.57 -15.37
CA ALA A 56 -9.19 7.20 -15.24
C ALA A 56 -9.11 6.69 -13.79
N VAL A 57 -8.00 6.95 -13.08
CA VAL A 57 -7.83 6.58 -11.66
C VAL A 57 -8.81 7.33 -10.75
N THR A 58 -9.11 8.60 -11.04
CA THR A 58 -10.09 9.38 -10.30
C THR A 58 -11.49 8.78 -10.40
N GLN A 59 -11.89 8.15 -11.51
CA GLN A 59 -13.20 7.49 -11.61
C GLN A 59 -13.41 6.37 -10.58
N PHE A 60 -12.33 5.81 -10.01
CA PHE A 60 -12.40 4.83 -8.93
C PHE A 60 -12.65 5.45 -7.54
N GLY A 61 -12.87 6.77 -7.46
CA GLY A 61 -13.10 7.47 -6.20
C GLY A 61 -11.82 7.91 -5.49
N ILE A 62 -10.67 7.86 -6.17
CA ILE A 62 -9.37 8.26 -5.61
C ILE A 62 -9.14 9.76 -5.82
N GLY A 63 -8.60 10.44 -4.81
CA GLY A 63 -8.18 11.84 -4.88
C GLY A 63 -9.32 12.86 -4.71
N HIS A 64 -10.53 12.39 -4.40
CA HIS A 64 -11.65 13.23 -4.00
C HIS A 64 -12.53 12.50 -2.96
N LYS A 65 -13.42 13.26 -2.31
CA LYS A 65 -14.38 12.71 -1.35
C LYS A 65 -15.43 11.86 -2.06
N LEU A 66 -15.74 10.69 -1.52
CA LEU A 66 -16.83 9.82 -1.95
C LEU A 66 -18.20 10.37 -1.52
N GLY A 67 -18.23 11.21 -0.48
CA GLY A 67 -19.44 11.85 0.04
C GLY A 67 -20.14 11.00 1.08
N ILE A 68 -19.39 10.36 1.98
CA ILE A 68 -19.98 9.61 3.10
C ILE A 68 -20.78 10.55 4.01
N ASP A 69 -21.83 10.04 4.63
CA ASP A 69 -22.68 10.73 5.61
C ASP A 69 -22.02 10.88 7.00
N LEU A 70 -20.71 11.09 7.01
CA LEU A 70 -19.91 11.36 8.21
C LEU A 70 -19.05 12.63 8.03
N PRO A 71 -18.89 13.43 9.09
CA PRO A 71 -17.96 14.54 9.06
C PRO A 71 -16.51 14.06 8.95
N GLY A 72 -15.64 14.93 8.43
CA GLY A 72 -14.20 14.69 8.46
C GLY A 72 -13.64 13.82 7.33
N GLU A 73 -14.44 13.45 6.32
CA GLU A 73 -13.95 12.74 5.14
C GLU A 73 -12.79 13.51 4.49
N LYS A 74 -11.65 12.82 4.35
CA LYS A 74 -10.47 13.32 3.64
C LYS A 74 -10.51 12.85 2.18
N PRO A 75 -10.14 13.71 1.22
CA PRO A 75 -10.16 13.37 -0.20
C PRO A 75 -9.05 12.40 -0.63
N GLY A 76 -8.08 12.09 0.25
CA GLY A 76 -6.81 11.50 -0.16
C GLY A 76 -5.94 12.51 -0.92
N LEU A 77 -4.97 12.02 -1.68
CA LEU A 77 -4.05 12.81 -2.48
C LEU A 77 -3.76 12.08 -3.79
N LEU A 78 -4.18 12.66 -4.90
CA LEU A 78 -3.76 12.25 -6.24
C LEU A 78 -3.15 13.47 -6.94
N PRO A 79 -1.81 13.53 -7.08
CA PRO A 79 -1.12 14.67 -7.64
C PRO A 79 -1.68 15.09 -9.01
N THR A 80 -1.62 16.37 -9.34
CA THR A 80 -1.96 16.88 -10.68
C THR A 80 -0.73 16.88 -11.58
N SER A 81 -0.91 16.98 -12.89
CA SER A 81 0.21 17.24 -13.80
C SER A 81 0.96 18.51 -13.43
N ASP A 82 0.25 19.58 -13.05
CA ASP A 82 0.83 20.84 -12.57
C ASP A 82 1.72 20.67 -11.33
N PHE A 83 1.33 19.79 -10.40
CA PHE A 83 2.17 19.47 -9.23
C PHE A 83 3.54 18.97 -9.67
N TYR A 84 3.58 18.03 -10.63
CA TYR A 84 4.84 17.48 -11.14
C TYR A 84 5.61 18.49 -11.99
N THR A 85 4.93 19.24 -12.86
CA THR A 85 5.56 20.29 -13.68
C THR A 85 6.24 21.34 -12.79
N LYS A 86 5.57 21.78 -11.73
CA LYS A 86 6.15 22.70 -10.74
C LYS A 86 7.31 22.07 -9.98
N ARG A 87 7.18 20.82 -9.54
CA ARG A 87 8.22 20.09 -8.80
C ARG A 87 9.50 19.88 -9.61
N TYR A 88 9.39 19.66 -10.92
CA TYR A 88 10.54 19.42 -11.80
C TYR A 88 10.99 20.65 -12.58
N GLY A 89 10.24 21.75 -12.52
CA GLY A 89 10.55 23.01 -13.19
C GLY A 89 10.42 22.99 -14.72
N ASN A 90 9.79 21.96 -15.29
CA ASN A 90 9.55 21.83 -16.74
C ASN A 90 8.44 20.80 -17.01
N ASP A 91 7.95 20.75 -18.25
CA ASP A 91 6.90 19.83 -18.74
C ASP A 91 7.43 18.60 -19.50
N LYS A 92 8.76 18.43 -19.53
CA LYS A 92 9.46 17.34 -20.25
C LYS A 92 9.57 16.06 -19.43
N TRP A 93 9.02 16.03 -18.21
CA TRP A 93 8.97 14.81 -17.41
C TRP A 93 8.13 13.73 -18.12
N ARG A 94 8.45 12.48 -17.78
CA ARG A 94 7.91 11.25 -18.38
C ARG A 94 7.61 10.24 -17.27
N SER A 95 7.16 9.04 -17.62
CA SER A 95 6.79 8.01 -16.64
C SER A 95 7.85 7.79 -15.56
N SER A 96 9.13 7.84 -15.92
CA SER A 96 10.28 7.55 -15.05
C SER A 96 10.42 8.50 -13.85
N PHE A 97 9.76 9.65 -13.88
CA PHE A 97 9.74 10.66 -12.83
C PHE A 97 8.72 10.32 -11.73
N ASN A 98 7.58 9.74 -12.10
CA ASN A 98 6.46 9.42 -11.22
C ASN A 98 6.04 7.95 -11.28
N ILE A 99 6.95 7.07 -11.71
CA ILE A 99 6.71 5.63 -11.90
C ILE A 99 6.23 4.93 -10.62
N SER A 100 6.55 5.47 -9.43
CA SER A 100 6.04 5.05 -8.12
C SER A 100 4.51 4.85 -8.10
N LEU A 101 3.80 5.73 -8.81
CA LEU A 101 2.34 5.75 -8.83
C LEU A 101 1.76 4.45 -9.40
N SER A 102 2.51 3.75 -10.26
CA SER A 102 2.10 2.47 -10.84
C SER A 102 1.84 1.38 -9.80
N ILE A 103 2.46 1.49 -8.62
CA ILE A 103 2.32 0.54 -7.50
C ILE A 103 1.68 1.20 -6.27
N GLY A 104 1.02 2.35 -6.44
CA GLY A 104 0.35 3.07 -5.35
C GLY A 104 1.30 3.71 -4.33
N GLN A 105 2.52 4.06 -4.74
CA GLN A 105 3.53 4.70 -3.88
C GLN A 105 3.83 6.13 -4.35
N GLY A 106 4.78 6.80 -3.69
CA GLY A 106 5.21 8.15 -4.03
C GLY A 106 4.30 9.20 -3.39
N GLU A 107 3.84 10.17 -4.19
CA GLU A 107 3.00 11.27 -3.69
C GLU A 107 1.51 10.92 -3.63
N MET A 108 1.11 9.68 -3.97
CA MET A 108 -0.28 9.23 -3.85
C MET A 108 -0.63 8.92 -2.38
N GLY A 109 -1.79 9.39 -1.94
CA GLY A 109 -2.40 9.04 -0.65
C GLY A 109 -3.85 8.62 -0.85
N ILE A 110 -4.25 7.52 -0.20
CA ILE A 110 -5.61 6.97 -0.31
C ILE A 110 -6.13 6.62 1.08
N THR A 111 -7.42 6.84 1.33
CA THR A 111 -8.05 6.51 2.62
C THR A 111 -8.52 5.05 2.67
N PRO A 112 -8.64 4.43 3.84
CA PRO A 112 -9.24 3.09 3.96
C PRO A 112 -10.66 3.00 3.37
N LEU A 113 -11.45 4.07 3.46
CA LEU A 113 -12.78 4.13 2.84
C LEU A 113 -12.70 4.06 1.31
N GLN A 114 -11.76 4.80 0.70
CA GLN A 114 -11.49 4.72 -0.74
C GLN A 114 -11.00 3.32 -1.16
N MET A 115 -10.14 2.68 -0.36
CA MET A 115 -9.71 1.30 -0.61
C MET A 115 -10.90 0.32 -0.60
N ALA A 116 -11.78 0.41 0.40
CA ALA A 116 -12.98 -0.42 0.46
C ALA A 116 -13.94 -0.15 -0.71
N ASN A 117 -14.06 1.10 -1.14
CA ASN A 117 -14.87 1.47 -2.31
C ASN A 117 -14.31 0.86 -3.61
N ILE A 118 -12.99 0.83 -3.79
CA ILE A 118 -12.37 0.15 -4.95
C ILE A 118 -12.74 -1.33 -4.97
N MET A 119 -12.76 -2.00 -3.81
CA MET A 119 -13.20 -3.38 -3.72
C MET A 119 -14.68 -3.54 -4.08
N ALA A 120 -15.54 -2.60 -3.68
CA ALA A 120 -16.93 -2.58 -4.12
C ALA A 120 -17.05 -2.41 -5.65
N ILE A 121 -16.25 -1.52 -6.25
CA ILE A 121 -16.21 -1.34 -7.71
C ILE A 121 -15.83 -2.63 -8.42
N VAL A 122 -14.78 -3.32 -7.96
CA VAL A 122 -14.33 -4.56 -8.57
C VAL A 122 -15.37 -5.66 -8.39
N ALA A 123 -15.94 -5.81 -7.20
CA ALA A 123 -17.01 -6.77 -6.91
C ALA A 123 -18.25 -6.55 -7.80
N ASN A 124 -18.61 -5.29 -8.04
CA ASN A 124 -19.73 -4.88 -8.88
C ASN A 124 -19.39 -4.79 -10.37
N LYS A 125 -18.15 -5.10 -10.77
CA LYS A 125 -17.68 -5.05 -12.16
C LYS A 125 -17.85 -3.67 -12.84
N GLY A 126 -17.54 -2.59 -12.13
CA GLY A 126 -17.39 -1.26 -12.76
C GLY A 126 -18.26 -0.14 -12.24
N PHE A 127 -18.98 -0.34 -11.12
CA PHE A 127 -19.72 0.74 -10.48
C PHE A 127 -19.74 0.61 -8.96
N TYR A 128 -20.05 1.70 -8.29
CA TYR A 128 -20.30 1.72 -6.84
C TYR A 128 -21.51 2.58 -6.52
N TYR A 129 -22.00 2.43 -5.30
CA TYR A 129 -22.94 3.37 -4.69
C TYR A 129 -22.17 4.19 -3.66
N ARG A 130 -22.54 5.45 -3.48
CA ARG A 130 -21.95 6.29 -2.45
C ARG A 130 -22.00 5.58 -1.09
N PRO A 131 -20.85 5.41 -0.39
CA PRO A 131 -20.83 4.75 0.91
C PRO A 131 -21.61 5.59 1.93
N HIS A 132 -22.40 4.93 2.79
CA HIS A 132 -23.25 5.59 3.77
C HIS A 132 -23.54 4.68 4.96
N LEU A 133 -23.82 5.27 6.11
CA LEU A 133 -24.20 4.57 7.34
C LEU A 133 -25.73 4.50 7.51
N ILE A 134 -26.44 5.54 7.07
CA ILE A 134 -27.88 5.67 7.25
C ILE A 134 -28.62 4.68 6.34
N LYS A 135 -29.18 3.61 6.92
CA LYS A 135 -29.98 2.61 6.18
C LYS A 135 -31.36 3.12 5.74
N GLY A 136 -31.87 4.18 6.37
CA GLY A 136 -33.16 4.78 6.05
C GLY A 136 -33.56 5.84 7.07
N ILE A 137 -34.43 6.77 6.65
CA ILE A 137 -34.90 7.89 7.47
C ILE A 137 -36.39 7.71 7.78
N GLY A 138 -36.77 8.01 9.03
CA GLY A 138 -38.14 7.93 9.51
C GLY A 138 -38.68 6.50 9.61
N ALA A 139 -39.97 6.38 9.96
CA ALA A 139 -40.63 5.08 10.14
C ALA A 139 -40.66 4.23 8.86
N GLN A 140 -40.65 4.89 7.68
CA GLN A 140 -40.69 4.25 6.37
C GLN A 140 -39.31 3.82 5.86
N LYS A 141 -38.22 4.09 6.60
CA LYS A 141 -36.84 3.73 6.23
C LYS A 141 -36.45 4.14 4.80
N ILE A 142 -36.82 5.35 4.40
CA ILE A 142 -36.54 5.84 3.04
C ILE A 142 -35.03 6.07 2.91
N ALA A 143 -34.40 5.43 1.92
CA ALA A 143 -33.02 5.71 1.53
C ALA A 143 -32.97 7.00 0.70
N LYS A 144 -32.00 7.88 0.99
CA LYS A 144 -31.79 9.06 0.15
C LYS A 144 -31.36 8.63 -1.25
N LYS A 145 -31.87 9.33 -2.28
CA LYS A 145 -31.62 9.01 -3.70
C LYS A 145 -30.13 8.86 -4.01
N GLU A 146 -29.31 9.77 -3.50
CA GLU A 146 -27.84 9.78 -3.66
C GLU A 146 -27.12 8.51 -3.18
N PHE A 147 -27.75 7.72 -2.30
CA PHE A 147 -27.21 6.45 -1.80
C PHE A 147 -27.65 5.23 -2.63
N THR A 148 -28.54 5.45 -3.59
CA THR A 148 -29.11 4.40 -4.47
C THR A 148 -28.71 4.60 -5.94
N GLU A 149 -28.02 5.69 -6.27
CA GLU A 149 -27.56 5.98 -7.62
C GLU A 149 -26.22 5.28 -7.92
N LYS A 150 -26.17 4.58 -9.06
CA LYS A 150 -24.94 3.94 -9.54
C LYS A 150 -23.97 4.98 -10.05
N VAL A 151 -22.75 4.96 -9.53
CA VAL A 151 -21.61 5.75 -10.02
C VAL A 151 -20.68 4.83 -10.81
N SER A 152 -20.51 5.10 -12.11
CA SER A 152 -19.61 4.33 -12.97
C SER A 152 -18.15 4.64 -12.67
N ALA A 153 -17.30 3.60 -12.68
CA ALA A 153 -15.85 3.72 -12.59
C ALA A 153 -15.17 3.91 -13.97
N GLY A 154 -15.95 4.03 -15.06
CA GLY A 154 -15.43 4.33 -16.40
C GLY A 154 -14.67 3.20 -17.08
N VAL A 155 -14.77 1.96 -16.57
CA VAL A 155 -14.17 0.76 -17.17
C VAL A 155 -15.27 -0.25 -17.49
N ASP A 156 -15.20 -0.82 -18.69
CA ASP A 156 -16.12 -1.84 -19.17
C ASP A 156 -16.03 -3.12 -18.32
N GLU A 157 -17.18 -3.73 -18.02
CA GLU A 157 -17.29 -4.93 -17.18
C GLU A 157 -16.41 -6.08 -17.68
N ARG A 158 -16.16 -6.18 -19.00
CA ARG A 158 -15.36 -7.25 -19.63
C ARG A 158 -13.91 -7.31 -19.14
N TYR A 159 -13.40 -6.23 -18.58
CA TYR A 159 -12.02 -6.15 -18.08
C TYR A 159 -11.88 -6.59 -16.60
N TYR A 160 -12.98 -6.69 -15.86
CA TYR A 160 -12.94 -7.08 -14.44
C TYR A 160 -12.66 -8.57 -14.19
N PRO A 161 -13.16 -9.54 -14.99
CA PRO A 161 -12.97 -10.98 -14.71
C PRO A 161 -11.50 -11.40 -14.53
N VAL A 162 -10.59 -10.90 -15.37
CA VAL A 162 -9.15 -11.23 -15.27
C VAL A 162 -8.50 -10.65 -14.00
N VAL A 163 -8.95 -9.48 -13.55
CA VAL A 163 -8.48 -8.85 -12.31
C VAL A 163 -9.04 -9.58 -11.10
N ILE A 164 -10.33 -9.91 -11.12
CA ILE A 164 -11.01 -10.70 -10.09
C ILE A 164 -10.34 -12.07 -9.93
N GLN A 165 -10.04 -12.76 -11.04
CA GLN A 165 -9.33 -14.02 -11.00
C GLN A 165 -7.95 -13.85 -10.36
N GLY A 166 -7.17 -12.83 -10.75
CA GLY A 166 -5.87 -12.57 -10.13
C GLY A 166 -5.95 -12.25 -8.62
N MET A 167 -7.02 -11.57 -8.18
CA MET A 167 -7.28 -11.33 -6.76
C MET A 167 -7.74 -12.59 -6.01
N SER A 168 -8.48 -13.49 -6.67
CA SER A 168 -8.77 -14.81 -6.11
C SER A 168 -7.49 -15.61 -5.99
N ASP A 169 -6.65 -15.65 -7.04
CA ASP A 169 -5.38 -16.38 -7.05
C ASP A 169 -4.43 -15.88 -5.95
N ALA A 170 -4.43 -14.58 -5.68
CA ALA A 170 -3.64 -13.98 -4.59
C ALA A 170 -3.95 -14.62 -3.23
N VAL A 171 -5.19 -15.03 -2.98
CA VAL A 171 -5.67 -15.57 -1.69
C VAL A 171 -5.79 -17.09 -1.72
N ASN A 172 -6.18 -17.67 -2.86
CA ASN A 172 -6.67 -19.04 -2.97
C ASN A 172 -5.74 -19.97 -3.78
N THR A 173 -4.54 -19.51 -4.15
CA THR A 173 -3.52 -20.38 -4.77
C THR A 173 -2.20 -20.34 -4.00
N PRO A 174 -1.38 -21.41 -4.04
CA PRO A 174 -0.09 -21.46 -3.33
C PRO A 174 0.92 -20.38 -3.74
N GLU A 175 0.85 -19.88 -4.99
CA GLU A 175 1.72 -18.80 -5.48
C GLU A 175 1.26 -17.41 -4.97
N GLY A 176 0.03 -17.31 -4.47
CA GLY A 176 -0.59 -16.06 -4.07
C GLY A 176 0.05 -15.43 -2.83
N THR A 177 0.24 -14.11 -2.88
CA THR A 177 0.84 -13.35 -1.75
C THR A 177 0.03 -13.39 -0.44
N ALA A 178 -1.22 -13.84 -0.48
CA ALA A 178 -2.14 -13.95 0.63
C ALA A 178 -2.65 -15.38 0.86
N TRP A 179 -1.96 -16.40 0.33
CA TRP A 179 -2.37 -17.81 0.46
C TRP A 179 -2.70 -18.24 1.91
N ALA A 180 -1.95 -17.73 2.88
CA ALA A 180 -2.15 -18.02 4.30
C ALA A 180 -3.45 -17.41 4.89
N ASN A 181 -4.12 -16.51 4.16
CA ASN A 181 -5.30 -15.76 4.58
C ASN A 181 -6.59 -16.28 3.93
N ARG A 182 -6.55 -17.45 3.28
CA ARG A 182 -7.76 -18.10 2.75
C ARG A 182 -8.71 -18.52 3.88
N ILE A 183 -10.00 -18.52 3.57
CA ILE A 183 -11.05 -18.95 4.49
C ILE A 183 -11.67 -20.25 3.94
N PRO A 184 -11.61 -21.38 4.65
CA PRO A 184 -12.22 -22.62 4.17
C PRO A 184 -13.70 -22.44 3.82
N GLY A 185 -14.07 -22.82 2.59
CA GLY A 185 -15.44 -22.71 2.08
C GLY A 185 -15.91 -21.29 1.73
N ILE A 186 -15.02 -20.29 1.73
CA ILE A 186 -15.31 -18.94 1.20
C ILE A 186 -14.19 -18.56 0.24
N GLU A 187 -14.51 -18.47 -1.06
CA GLU A 187 -13.58 -17.92 -2.05
C GLU A 187 -13.54 -16.40 -1.91
N MET A 188 -12.47 -15.88 -1.31
CA MET A 188 -12.25 -14.45 -1.11
C MET A 188 -11.33 -13.91 -2.21
N CYS A 189 -11.67 -12.76 -2.79
CA CYS A 189 -10.81 -12.04 -3.74
C CYS A 189 -10.14 -10.90 -3.00
N GLY A 190 -8.82 -10.91 -2.87
CA GLY A 190 -8.10 -9.93 -2.07
C GLY A 190 -6.72 -9.58 -2.58
N LYS A 191 -6.12 -8.57 -1.98
CA LYS A 191 -4.76 -8.14 -2.31
C LYS A 191 -4.06 -7.56 -1.08
N THR A 192 -2.80 -7.94 -0.91
CA THR A 192 -1.88 -7.40 0.08
C THR A 192 -1.31 -6.06 -0.36
N GLY A 193 -1.01 -5.19 0.60
CA GLY A 193 -0.25 -3.97 0.41
C GLY A 193 0.71 -3.73 1.57
N THR A 194 1.77 -2.99 1.27
CA THR A 194 2.75 -2.50 2.25
C THR A 194 2.89 -1.00 2.01
N ALA A 195 2.30 -0.17 2.87
CA ALA A 195 2.40 1.28 2.75
C ALA A 195 3.68 1.75 3.44
N GLN A 196 4.52 2.49 2.71
CA GLN A 196 5.82 2.91 3.22
C GLN A 196 5.66 3.93 4.36
N ASN A 197 6.40 3.72 5.44
CA ASN A 197 6.46 4.65 6.55
C ASN A 197 7.91 5.11 6.76
N PRO A 198 8.27 6.37 6.46
CA PRO A 198 9.63 6.85 6.65
C PRO A 198 10.00 7.04 8.14
N HIS A 199 9.03 6.97 9.05
CA HIS A 199 9.20 7.23 10.47
C HIS A 199 9.14 5.96 11.35
N GLY A 200 9.04 4.78 10.76
CA GLY A 200 8.96 3.53 11.49
C GLY A 200 8.75 2.33 10.57
N GLU A 201 8.17 1.27 11.11
CA GLU A 201 7.76 0.11 10.32
C GLU A 201 6.69 0.49 9.29
N ASN A 202 6.72 -0.18 8.14
CA ASN A 202 5.69 -0.01 7.12
C ASN A 202 4.29 -0.34 7.69
N HIS A 203 3.24 0.23 7.11
CA HIS A 203 1.87 -0.13 7.49
C HIS A 203 1.40 -1.36 6.70
N ALA A 204 0.77 -2.29 7.41
CA ALA A 204 0.22 -3.50 6.82
C ALA A 204 -1.17 -3.20 6.25
N VAL A 205 -1.37 -3.50 4.97
CA VAL A 205 -2.64 -3.23 4.27
C VAL A 205 -3.18 -4.51 3.63
N PHE A 206 -4.47 -4.74 3.76
CA PHE A 206 -5.16 -5.80 3.02
C PHE A 206 -6.56 -5.32 2.66
N PHE A 207 -6.97 -5.55 1.42
CA PHE A 207 -8.30 -5.22 0.96
C PHE A 207 -8.85 -6.37 0.14
N ALA A 208 -10.14 -6.63 0.28
CA ALA A 208 -10.79 -7.78 -0.31
C ALA A 208 -12.29 -7.56 -0.50
N PHE A 209 -12.91 -8.45 -1.29
CA PHE A 209 -14.34 -8.70 -1.26
C PHE A 209 -14.62 -10.20 -1.19
N ALA A 210 -15.77 -10.56 -0.63
CA ALA A 210 -16.17 -11.95 -0.48
C ALA A 210 -17.71 -12.10 -0.39
N PRO A 211 -18.23 -13.28 -0.76
CA PRO A 211 -17.57 -14.30 -1.58
C PRO A 211 -17.29 -13.75 -3.00
N ARG A 212 -16.46 -14.44 -3.78
CA ARG A 212 -16.17 -14.07 -5.18
C ARG A 212 -17.45 -13.97 -6.00
N GLU A 213 -18.28 -15.00 -5.88
CA GLU A 213 -19.60 -15.06 -6.52
C GLU A 213 -20.65 -14.50 -5.57
N ASN A 214 -21.53 -13.64 -6.11
CA ASN A 214 -22.52 -12.88 -5.34
C ASN A 214 -21.92 -12.17 -4.09
N PRO A 215 -20.97 -11.23 -4.28
CA PRO A 215 -20.26 -10.57 -3.19
C PRO A 215 -21.20 -9.91 -2.18
N LYS A 216 -20.89 -10.09 -0.88
CA LYS A 216 -21.69 -9.56 0.23
C LYS A 216 -20.94 -8.54 1.08
N ILE A 217 -19.62 -8.58 1.07
CA ILE A 217 -18.77 -7.67 1.83
C ILE A 217 -17.58 -7.22 0.98
N ALA A 218 -17.26 -5.93 1.07
CA ALA A 218 -16.00 -5.33 0.63
C ALA A 218 -15.33 -4.73 1.88
N ILE A 219 -14.04 -5.00 2.07
CA ILE A 219 -13.30 -4.66 3.28
C ILE A 219 -11.93 -4.10 2.95
N ALA A 220 -11.47 -3.13 3.75
CA ALA A 220 -10.10 -2.68 3.79
C ALA A 220 -9.63 -2.65 5.24
N VAL A 221 -8.50 -3.30 5.51
CA VAL A 221 -7.84 -3.35 6.82
C VAL A 221 -6.48 -2.69 6.68
N PHE A 222 -6.23 -1.74 7.57
CA PHE A 222 -4.99 -0.97 7.65
C PHE A 222 -4.48 -1.05 9.08
N VAL A 223 -3.25 -1.55 9.29
CA VAL A 223 -2.62 -1.66 10.61
C VAL A 223 -1.32 -0.87 10.58
N GLU A 224 -1.26 0.16 11.43
CA GLU A 224 -0.08 1.02 11.49
C GLU A 224 1.14 0.29 12.06
N ASN A 225 2.32 0.54 11.50
CA ASN A 225 3.61 0.08 12.02
C ASN A 225 3.71 -1.45 12.19
N ALA A 226 2.98 -2.20 11.36
CA ALA A 226 2.87 -3.66 11.47
C ALA A 226 3.66 -4.40 10.38
N GLY A 227 4.32 -3.70 9.47
CA GLY A 227 5.09 -4.28 8.38
C GLY A 227 4.18 -4.79 7.24
N TYR A 228 4.14 -6.10 7.05
CA TYR A 228 3.56 -6.72 5.84
C TYR A 228 2.06 -7.00 5.95
N GLY A 229 1.30 -6.63 4.90
CA GLY A 229 -0.14 -6.83 4.80
C GLY A 229 -0.61 -8.26 5.04
N GLY A 230 0.07 -9.24 4.44
CA GLY A 230 -0.28 -10.66 4.59
C GLY A 230 -0.10 -11.23 6.00
N THR A 231 0.70 -10.57 6.85
CA THR A 231 1.00 -11.03 8.21
C THR A 231 -0.05 -10.57 9.22
N TRP A 232 -0.58 -9.35 9.06
CA TRP A 232 -1.45 -8.71 10.06
C TRP A 232 -2.81 -8.32 9.50
N ALA A 233 -2.85 -7.47 8.47
CA ALA A 233 -4.10 -6.99 7.90
C ALA A 233 -4.91 -8.12 7.23
N GLY A 234 -4.24 -9.04 6.54
CA GLY A 234 -4.84 -10.21 5.89
C GLY A 234 -5.63 -11.12 6.83
N PRO A 235 -5.02 -11.65 7.92
CA PRO A 235 -5.75 -12.53 8.83
C PRO A 235 -6.80 -11.78 9.66
N ILE A 236 -6.64 -10.48 9.95
CA ILE A 236 -7.72 -9.65 10.53
C ILE A 236 -8.91 -9.59 9.57
N ALA A 237 -8.67 -9.25 8.30
CA ALA A 237 -9.72 -9.20 7.29
C ALA A 237 -10.42 -10.56 7.14
N SER A 238 -9.65 -11.65 7.18
CA SER A 238 -10.17 -13.02 7.05
C SER A 238 -11.15 -13.36 8.17
N MET A 239 -10.78 -13.05 9.43
CA MET A 239 -11.67 -13.27 10.58
C MET A 239 -12.91 -12.38 10.53
N MET A 240 -12.79 -11.12 10.09
CA MET A 240 -13.93 -10.21 9.96
C MET A 240 -14.89 -10.67 8.85
N VAL A 241 -14.37 -11.09 7.69
CA VAL A 241 -15.15 -11.62 6.58
C VAL A 241 -15.85 -12.92 6.98
N GLU A 242 -15.14 -13.84 7.62
CA GLU A 242 -15.74 -15.09 8.09
C GLU A 242 -16.84 -14.84 9.12
N LYS A 243 -16.59 -13.97 10.10
CA LYS A 243 -17.59 -13.60 11.10
C LYS A 243 -18.80 -12.94 10.46
N TYR A 244 -18.61 -12.09 9.45
CA TYR A 244 -19.73 -11.46 8.74
C TYR A 244 -20.57 -12.46 7.95
N LEU A 245 -19.94 -13.43 7.27
CA LEU A 245 -20.62 -14.36 6.37
C LEU A 245 -21.19 -15.60 7.06
N LYS A 246 -20.55 -16.09 8.12
CA LYS A 246 -20.90 -17.34 8.81
C LYS A 246 -21.26 -17.18 10.28
N ASP A 247 -21.11 -15.98 10.84
CA ASP A 247 -21.25 -15.71 12.28
C ASP A 247 -20.24 -16.47 13.16
N THR A 248 -19.16 -17.00 12.58
CA THR A 248 -18.11 -17.77 13.27
C THR A 248 -16.70 -17.32 12.89
N ILE A 249 -15.70 -17.63 13.72
CA ILE A 249 -14.28 -17.49 13.38
C ILE A 249 -13.61 -18.85 13.58
N THR A 250 -13.09 -19.44 12.51
CA THR A 250 -12.42 -20.76 12.53
C THR A 250 -10.90 -20.67 12.45
N ALA A 251 -10.35 -19.46 12.31
CA ALA A 251 -8.92 -19.22 12.36
C ALA A 251 -8.28 -19.90 13.60
N PRO A 252 -7.16 -20.63 13.46
CA PRO A 252 -6.51 -21.30 14.57
C PRO A 252 -6.24 -20.36 15.76
N LYS A 253 -6.36 -20.89 16.99
CA LYS A 253 -6.20 -20.11 18.22
C LYS A 253 -4.88 -19.33 18.29
N TYR A 254 -3.77 -19.89 17.80
CA TYR A 254 -2.49 -19.20 17.78
C TYR A 254 -2.49 -17.95 16.87
N ILE A 255 -3.26 -17.94 15.77
CA ILE A 255 -3.42 -16.77 14.90
C ILE A 255 -4.25 -15.71 15.62
N GLN A 256 -5.36 -16.12 16.24
CA GLN A 256 -6.23 -15.22 17.01
C GLN A 256 -5.46 -14.57 18.16
N ASP A 257 -4.80 -15.39 18.98
CA ASP A 257 -3.99 -14.94 20.11
C ASP A 257 -2.88 -13.97 19.67
N ARG A 258 -2.19 -14.25 18.55
CA ARG A 258 -1.18 -13.35 17.99
C ARG A 258 -1.77 -11.98 17.65
N ILE A 259 -2.96 -11.95 17.05
CA ILE A 259 -3.63 -10.69 16.65
C ILE A 259 -4.13 -9.93 17.88
N TYR A 260 -4.82 -10.60 18.80
CA TYR A 260 -5.40 -9.96 19.98
C TYR A 260 -4.35 -9.47 20.99
N LYS A 261 -3.17 -10.10 21.04
CA LYS A 261 -2.08 -9.74 21.95
C LYS A 261 -1.07 -8.78 21.32
N ALA A 262 -1.18 -8.47 20.03
CA ALA A 262 -0.24 -7.57 19.36
C ALA A 262 -0.39 -6.13 19.84
N ASN A 263 0.73 -5.43 19.98
CA ASN A 263 0.77 -4.02 20.31
C ASN A 263 1.75 -3.29 19.38
N PHE A 264 1.22 -2.41 18.53
CA PHE A 264 1.98 -1.58 17.58
C PHE A 264 2.05 -0.11 18.01
N LEU A 265 1.60 0.20 19.23
CA LEU A 265 1.72 1.57 19.75
C LEU A 265 3.22 1.89 19.94
N PRO A 266 3.63 3.12 19.60
CA PRO A 266 5.00 3.54 19.84
C PRO A 266 5.32 3.41 21.33
N ALA A 267 6.54 2.95 21.64
CA ALA A 267 7.01 2.90 23.02
C ALA A 267 6.88 4.30 23.65
N PRO A 268 6.45 4.41 24.92
CA PRO A 268 6.40 5.68 25.60
C PRO A 268 7.79 6.33 25.52
N LYS A 269 7.85 7.60 25.11
CA LYS A 269 9.10 8.35 25.07
C LYS A 269 9.75 8.24 26.45
N LYS A 270 10.96 7.68 26.54
CA LYS A 270 11.75 7.79 27.76
C LYS A 270 11.92 9.27 28.05
N VAL A 271 11.31 9.74 29.15
CA VAL A 271 11.60 11.06 29.68
C VAL A 271 13.08 11.01 30.06
N VAL A 272 13.93 11.66 29.28
CA VAL A 272 15.31 11.88 29.69
C VAL A 272 15.22 12.91 30.79
N ASP A 273 15.36 12.46 32.03
CA ASP A 273 15.45 13.35 33.18
C ASP A 273 16.62 14.32 32.95
N PRO A 274 16.39 15.64 32.94
CA PRO A 274 17.45 16.61 32.70
C PRO A 274 18.28 16.83 33.97
N LYS A 275 18.80 15.76 34.59
CA LYS A 275 19.75 15.86 35.72
C LYS A 275 20.72 14.67 35.77
N THR A 276 21.81 14.82 35.03
CA THR A 276 23.19 14.58 35.53
C THR A 276 24.16 15.22 34.54
N LYS A 277 24.37 16.53 34.69
CA LYS A 277 25.64 17.11 34.28
C LYS A 277 26.65 16.64 35.31
N ASP A 278 27.37 15.57 34.99
CA ASP A 278 28.58 15.23 35.73
C ASP A 278 29.59 16.35 35.53
N VAL A 279 29.70 17.20 36.56
CA VAL A 279 30.80 18.14 36.71
C VAL A 279 32.05 17.31 36.98
N LYS A 280 32.79 16.95 35.93
CA LYS A 280 34.18 16.52 36.08
C LYS A 280 35.03 17.75 36.38
N LYS A 281 35.40 17.85 37.66
CA LYS A 281 36.45 18.72 38.18
C LYS A 281 37.72 18.54 37.35
N THR A 282 38.29 19.68 36.96
CA THR A 282 39.67 19.85 36.50
C THR A 282 40.63 19.42 37.61
N ASP A 283 41.56 18.53 37.28
CA ASP A 283 42.90 18.54 37.87
C ASP A 283 43.92 18.16 36.80
N SER A 284 44.95 18.99 36.73
CA SER A 284 45.97 19.09 35.70
C SER A 284 47.25 18.39 36.13
N VAL A 285 47.73 17.37 35.40
CA VAL A 285 49.16 17.04 35.32
C VAL A 285 49.52 16.48 33.93
N LYS A 286 50.59 17.07 33.38
CA LYS A 286 51.25 16.81 32.09
C LYS A 286 51.89 15.43 31.97
N SER A 287 51.95 14.86 30.76
CA SER A 287 53.13 14.13 30.20
C SER A 287 52.76 13.52 28.82
N LYS A 288 53.17 14.15 27.71
CA LYS A 288 54.26 13.74 26.78
C LYS A 288 53.85 12.86 25.57
N THR A 289 53.84 13.54 24.42
CA THR A 289 54.53 13.23 23.15
C THR A 289 54.09 12.06 22.25
N ASP A 290 53.76 12.44 20.99
CA ASP A 290 54.01 11.82 19.67
C ASP A 290 54.01 10.28 19.55
N THR A 291 53.45 9.65 18.53
CA THR A 291 53.74 9.86 17.11
C THR A 291 52.90 8.87 16.29
N LEU A 292 52.54 9.28 15.07
CA LEU A 292 52.17 8.41 13.96
C LEU A 292 53.10 7.20 13.82
N LYS A 293 52.54 5.99 13.70
CA LYS A 293 53.16 4.92 12.91
C LYS A 293 52.15 3.90 12.41
N SER A 294 52.13 3.81 11.09
CA SER A 294 51.49 2.80 10.26
C SER A 294 52.03 1.38 10.51
N LYS A 295 51.17 0.41 10.15
CA LYS A 295 51.42 -0.93 9.60
C LYS A 295 51.12 -2.15 10.49
N ARG A 296 50.25 -2.97 9.89
CA ARG A 296 50.10 -4.44 9.97
C ARG A 296 49.41 -5.00 11.22
N GLN A 297 48.23 -5.59 11.00
CA GLN A 297 48.13 -7.05 10.90
C GLN A 297 46.81 -7.49 10.24
N LEU A 298 46.97 -8.39 9.26
CA LEU A 298 45.94 -9.29 8.75
C LEU A 298 45.47 -10.21 9.89
N ALA A 299 44.17 -10.49 10.01
CA ALA A 299 43.60 -11.81 9.70
C ALA A 299 42.24 -12.05 10.37
N ALA A 300 41.31 -12.51 9.53
CA ALA A 300 40.28 -13.51 9.78
C ALA A 300 38.97 -13.13 10.52
N LEU A 301 37.91 -13.67 9.92
CA LEU A 301 36.56 -13.93 10.43
C LEU A 301 35.56 -12.77 10.40
N THR A 302 34.81 -12.67 9.29
CA THR A 302 33.37 -12.35 9.40
C THR A 302 32.60 -12.97 8.24
N LYS A 303 31.53 -13.68 8.62
CA LYS A 303 30.53 -14.38 7.80
C LYS A 303 30.01 -13.50 6.65
N PRO A 304 29.57 -14.07 5.52
CA PRO A 304 28.85 -13.30 4.52
C PRO A 304 27.56 -12.76 5.13
N LYS A 305 27.47 -11.44 5.30
CA LYS A 305 26.20 -10.74 5.48
C LYS A 305 25.41 -10.89 4.17
N GLU A 306 24.47 -11.82 4.14
CA GLU A 306 23.31 -11.69 3.26
C GLU A 306 22.59 -10.41 3.65
N THR A 307 22.88 -9.34 2.92
CA THR A 307 22.25 -8.05 3.12
C THR A 307 21.13 -7.97 2.10
N ILE A 308 19.96 -8.53 2.43
CA ILE A 308 18.73 -8.21 1.72
C ILE A 308 18.29 -6.83 2.24
N VAL A 309 18.70 -5.77 1.54
CA VAL A 309 18.20 -4.39 1.79
C VAL A 309 17.26 -4.06 0.63
N HIS A 310 15.97 -4.17 0.84
CA HIS A 310 15.05 -3.14 1.34
C HIS A 310 14.78 -2.03 0.32
N HIS A 311 13.50 -1.74 0.15
CA HIS A 311 12.92 -0.89 -0.89
C HIS A 311 13.57 0.49 -0.91
N SER A 312 14.15 0.85 -2.06
CA SER A 312 14.58 2.19 -2.47
C SER A 312 14.87 3.17 -1.32
N GLU A 313 15.92 2.91 -0.54
CA GLU A 313 16.56 3.98 0.21
C GLU A 313 17.15 4.98 -0.80
N ILE A 314 16.56 6.17 -0.89
CA ILE A 314 17.20 7.30 -1.56
C ILE A 314 18.35 7.76 -0.66
N LYS A 315 19.52 7.15 -0.81
CA LYS A 315 20.77 7.77 -0.37
C LYS A 315 21.16 8.78 -1.44
N ARG A 316 20.92 10.07 -1.17
CA ARG A 316 21.59 11.15 -1.91
C ARG A 316 23.09 11.00 -1.63
N ARG A 317 23.88 10.61 -2.63
CA ARG A 317 25.31 10.89 -2.61
C ARG A 317 25.46 12.38 -2.92
N TYR A 318 25.84 13.15 -1.91
CA TYR A 318 26.56 14.40 -2.16
C TYR A 318 28.01 13.99 -2.42
N GLU A 319 28.47 14.25 -3.65
CA GLU A 319 29.90 14.53 -3.88
C GLU A 319 30.14 16.00 -3.52
#